data_AF-A0A1E5UEE9-F1
#
_entry.id   AF-A0A1E5UEE9-F1
#
_cell.length_a   1.000
_cell.length_b   1.000
_cell.length_c   1.000
_cell.angle_alpha   90.00
_cell.angle_beta   90.00
_cell.angle_gamma   90.00
#
_symmetry.space_group_name_H-M   'P 1'
#
loop_
_entity.id
_entity.type
_entity.pdbx_description
1 polymer ?
#
loop_
_entity_poly.entity_id
_entity_poly.type
_entity_poly.pdbx_seq_one_letter_code
_entity_poly.pdbx_strand_id
1 'polypeptide(L)'
;MLNLKELTFSYKSSEWQDTFVGIKKNKETDKFEFQLPKGFQQFPADKYSAVKNLFFRTYKTYRKFFEEKKKLSDENQLDGFSELENGYSLEGKDGETISYSKLNMLDAILDAYNELLILTIKNKLSRTNEVDYTKIHRYLHKAVFVDEETVFVDEMEFPKKIIDTDSPTIIEMFCFIYSEIKHALEEAIESNRVRTLSNEFRERYLTHDSSIFEEETFEETIAILKDVLDEIDRTTPYKDSDYWHFYDAIYKFLYGENENPDDEEGNVWGISNFAVLWEELCFADAQDRLIETQLLFADRLGVIETFNDFDSPFYLQINSHTDKRRKLRPDLVYTNFDGTIGREHFEKIYSIFTWNYMGHQNLKLSPRQQNHEFYELDALYDEFLNKNPRYRSNPSDDKNKFIRAEDSNEFLERVNNYFSKFKGVRDLMKKKPCIFNFDVIDYKYITEESCCAKNLSEERHLDIKKQLVYELALQLNYLGSWTFSEFWIPYFFDDKEKDFEEVTGVNQLFTKSKITVYKRNFLKLQELYITENE
;
A
#
# COMPACT_ATOMS: atom_id res chain seq x y z
N MET A 1 20.46 3.58 19.47
CA MET A 1 19.89 4.15 18.23
C MET A 1 20.67 3.67 17.01
N LEU A 2 19.98 3.32 15.92
CA LEU A 2 20.57 2.89 14.66
C LEU A 2 21.19 4.07 13.89
N ASN A 3 22.47 3.97 13.53
CA ASN A 3 23.14 4.94 12.66
C ASN A 3 23.01 4.52 11.18
N LEU A 4 22.19 5.25 10.40
CA LEU A 4 21.96 4.92 8.98
C LEU A 4 23.23 5.03 8.12
N LYS A 5 24.25 5.79 8.56
CA LYS A 5 25.53 5.95 7.85
C LYS A 5 26.40 4.68 7.92
N GLU A 6 26.27 3.91 8.99
CA GLU A 6 27.08 2.71 9.23
C GLU A 6 26.44 1.43 8.67
N LEU A 7 25.23 1.55 8.10
CA LEU A 7 24.52 0.43 7.50
C LEU A 7 25.29 -0.13 6.30
N THR A 8 25.49 -1.44 6.31
CA THR A 8 25.90 -2.17 5.10
C THR A 8 24.66 -2.60 4.32
N PHE A 9 24.82 -2.91 3.03
CA PHE A 9 23.70 -3.28 2.16
C PHE A 9 23.93 -4.64 1.50
N SER A 10 22.94 -5.52 1.60
CA SER A 10 22.89 -6.73 0.77
C SER A 10 21.87 -6.57 -0.34
N TYR A 11 22.28 -6.92 -1.55
CA TYR A 11 21.42 -7.02 -2.72
C TYR A 11 21.05 -8.48 -2.96
N LYS A 12 19.77 -8.73 -3.20
CA LYS A 12 19.30 -10.06 -3.55
C LYS A 12 19.57 -10.31 -5.04
N SER A 13 20.43 -11.28 -5.31
CA SER A 13 20.88 -11.66 -6.65
C SER A 13 20.35 -13.01 -7.10
N SER A 14 19.76 -13.81 -6.21
CA SER A 14 19.19 -15.12 -6.55
C SER A 14 17.72 -15.27 -6.15
N GLU A 15 17.00 -16.11 -6.90
CA GLU A 15 15.59 -16.45 -6.63
C GLU A 15 15.40 -17.04 -5.22
N TRP A 16 16.38 -17.84 -4.78
CA TRP A 16 16.38 -18.67 -3.57
C TRP A 16 16.84 -17.95 -2.29
N GLN A 17 17.23 -16.68 -2.40
CA GLN A 17 17.59 -15.91 -1.23
C GLN A 17 16.35 -15.58 -0.40
N ASP A 18 16.57 -15.56 0.92
CA ASP A 18 15.65 -15.10 1.96
C ASP A 18 14.76 -13.95 1.47
N THR A 19 13.45 -14.08 1.68
CA THR A 19 12.45 -13.07 1.30
C THR A 19 12.41 -11.89 2.26
N PHE A 20 13.12 -11.94 3.39
CA PHE A 20 13.20 -10.86 4.37
C PHE A 20 13.71 -9.53 3.80
N VAL A 21 13.00 -8.44 4.07
CA VAL A 21 13.44 -7.08 3.71
C VAL A 21 13.39 -6.21 4.96
N GLY A 22 14.53 -5.64 5.30
CA GLY A 22 14.72 -4.88 6.53
C GLY A 22 16.16 -4.92 7.01
N ILE A 23 16.37 -4.55 8.26
CA ILE A 23 17.66 -4.47 8.92
C ILE A 23 17.85 -5.67 9.83
N LYS A 24 18.96 -6.37 9.64
CA LYS A 24 19.36 -7.49 10.49
C LYS A 24 20.84 -7.41 10.85
N LYS A 25 21.20 -8.00 11.98
CA LYS A 25 22.61 -8.08 12.38
C LYS A 25 23.27 -9.21 11.60
N ASN A 26 24.33 -8.90 10.88
CA ASN A 26 25.08 -9.90 10.13
C ASN A 26 25.94 -10.72 11.11
N LYS A 27 25.68 -12.03 11.20
CA LYS A 27 26.33 -12.94 12.16
C LYS A 27 27.85 -13.06 11.97
N GLU A 28 28.38 -12.76 10.78
CA GLU A 28 29.81 -12.87 10.48
C GLU A 28 30.57 -11.58 10.74
N THR A 29 29.96 -10.42 10.46
CA THR A 29 30.61 -9.11 10.56
C THR A 29 30.23 -8.34 11.82
N ASP A 30 29.20 -8.80 12.55
CA ASP A 30 28.57 -8.14 13.71
C ASP A 30 28.02 -6.73 13.40
N LYS A 31 27.89 -6.38 12.11
CA LYS A 31 27.36 -5.09 11.64
C LYS A 31 25.89 -5.20 11.23
N PHE A 32 25.18 -4.09 11.30
CA PHE A 32 23.80 -4.00 10.80
C PHE A 32 23.77 -3.88 9.29
N GLU A 33 22.97 -4.74 8.67
CA GLU A 33 22.83 -4.84 7.22
C GLU A 33 21.37 -4.61 6.81
N PHE A 34 21.15 -3.66 5.90
CA PHE A 34 19.87 -3.44 5.26
C PHE A 34 19.75 -4.36 4.04
N GLN A 35 18.87 -5.34 4.14
CA GLN A 35 18.47 -6.20 3.03
C GLN A 35 17.43 -5.51 2.16
N LEU A 36 17.85 -5.14 0.94
CA LEU A 36 16.99 -4.45 0.00
C LEU A 36 16.04 -5.42 -0.73
N PRO A 37 14.90 -4.92 -1.26
CA PRO A 37 14.03 -5.72 -2.11
C PRO A 37 14.75 -6.26 -3.36
N LYS A 38 14.20 -7.34 -3.95
CA LYS A 38 14.62 -7.77 -5.29
C LYS A 38 14.42 -6.63 -6.30
N GLY A 39 15.36 -6.45 -7.22
CA GLY A 39 15.32 -5.38 -8.23
C GLY A 39 15.99 -4.05 -7.81
N PHE A 40 16.63 -3.99 -6.65
CA PHE A 40 17.31 -2.80 -6.12
C PHE A 40 18.81 -2.72 -6.42
N GLN A 41 19.32 -3.49 -7.39
CA GLN A 41 20.77 -3.55 -7.67
C GLN A 41 21.37 -2.20 -8.09
N GLN A 42 20.55 -1.26 -8.56
CA GLN A 42 20.96 0.09 -8.97
C GLN A 42 20.68 1.16 -7.91
N PHE A 43 20.27 0.77 -6.69
CA PHE A 43 19.98 1.71 -5.62
C PHE A 43 21.26 2.48 -5.19
N PRO A 44 21.21 3.82 -5.08
CA PRO A 44 22.36 4.64 -4.68
C PRO A 44 22.61 4.55 -3.17
N ALA A 45 23.09 3.40 -2.70
CA ALA A 45 23.39 3.13 -1.30
C ALA A 45 24.51 4.01 -0.71
N ASP A 46 25.29 4.67 -1.56
CA ASP A 46 26.32 5.66 -1.19
C ASP A 46 25.75 7.02 -0.79
N LYS A 47 24.49 7.32 -1.14
CA LYS A 47 23.84 8.61 -0.82
C LYS A 47 23.00 8.49 0.45
N TYR A 48 23.42 9.15 1.53
CA TYR A 48 22.71 9.16 2.81
C TYR A 48 21.23 9.56 2.66
N SER A 49 20.92 10.59 1.88
CA SER A 49 19.54 11.03 1.66
C SER A 49 18.66 9.96 1.01
N ALA A 50 19.21 9.16 0.09
CA ALA A 50 18.47 8.07 -0.53
C ALA A 50 18.18 6.95 0.46
N VAL A 51 19.18 6.58 1.28
CA VAL A 51 19.05 5.59 2.35
C VAL A 51 18.00 6.02 3.38
N LYS A 52 18.10 7.25 3.88
CA LYS A 52 17.14 7.86 4.81
C LYS A 52 15.72 7.80 4.27
N ASN A 53 15.51 8.27 3.03
CA ASN A 53 14.19 8.30 2.42
C ASN A 53 13.61 6.90 2.22
N LEU A 54 14.43 5.94 1.77
CA LEU A 54 13.99 4.55 1.63
C LEU A 54 13.60 3.94 2.98
N PHE A 55 14.40 4.18 4.03
CA PHE A 55 14.13 3.68 5.37
C PHE A 55 12.78 4.17 5.89
N PHE A 56 12.53 5.49 5.90
CA PHE A 56 11.29 6.05 6.42
C PHE A 56 10.07 5.69 5.57
N ARG A 57 10.18 5.66 4.24
CA ARG A 57 9.10 5.18 3.35
C ARG A 57 8.76 3.71 3.62
N THR A 58 9.78 2.88 3.77
CA THR A 58 9.59 1.45 4.06
C THR A 58 8.97 1.25 5.45
N TYR A 59 9.42 2.01 6.45
CA TYR A 59 8.81 2.00 7.78
C TYR A 59 7.32 2.40 7.75
N LYS A 60 6.98 3.50 7.07
CA LYS A 60 5.57 3.94 6.92
C LYS A 60 4.73 2.89 6.18
N THR A 61 5.28 2.30 5.12
CA THR A 61 4.63 1.21 4.36
C THR A 61 4.32 0.01 5.26
N TYR A 62 5.31 -0.47 6.01
CA TYR A 62 5.15 -1.63 6.88
C TYR A 62 4.13 -1.36 7.98
N ARG A 63 4.23 -0.21 8.63
CA ARG A 63 3.28 0.18 9.67
C ARG A 63 1.84 0.22 9.15
N LYS A 64 1.61 0.88 8.02
CA LYS A 64 0.28 0.94 7.36
C LYS A 64 -0.25 -0.46 7.05
N PHE A 65 0.59 -1.31 6.45
CA PHE A 65 0.23 -2.68 6.11
C PHE A 65 -0.25 -3.47 7.33
N PHE A 66 0.50 -3.45 8.45
CA PHE A 66 0.11 -4.17 9.66
C PHE A 66 -1.12 -3.57 10.35
N GLU A 67 -1.28 -2.25 10.36
CA GLU A 67 -2.47 -1.59 10.91
C GLU A 67 -3.75 -1.99 10.13
N GLU A 68 -3.68 -2.06 8.80
CA GLU A 68 -4.79 -2.52 7.97
C GLU A 68 -5.12 -4.00 8.21
N LYS A 69 -4.11 -4.87 8.29
CA LYS A 69 -4.34 -6.29 8.57
C LYS A 69 -4.87 -6.55 9.98
N LYS A 70 -4.43 -5.75 10.97
CA LYS A 70 -4.99 -5.80 12.34
C LYS A 70 -6.49 -5.49 12.33
N LYS A 71 -6.92 -4.43 11.65
CA LYS A 71 -8.35 -4.08 11.50
C LYS A 71 -9.16 -5.20 10.86
N LEU A 72 -8.66 -5.80 9.79
CA LEU A 72 -9.33 -6.92 9.11
C LEU A 72 -9.43 -8.18 10.00
N SER A 73 -8.44 -8.41 10.87
CA SER A 73 -8.52 -9.50 11.85
C SER A 73 -9.54 -9.24 12.94
N ASP A 74 -9.60 -8.02 13.49
CA ASP A 74 -10.60 -7.62 14.50
C ASP A 74 -12.04 -7.73 13.97
N GLU A 75 -12.23 -7.54 12.65
CA GLU A 75 -13.51 -7.74 11.95
C GLU A 75 -13.84 -9.23 11.65
N ASN A 76 -13.04 -10.17 12.15
CA ASN A 76 -13.10 -11.62 11.87
C ASN A 76 -12.98 -12.00 10.38
N GLN A 77 -12.34 -11.16 9.56
CA GLN A 77 -12.09 -11.46 8.14
C GLN A 77 -10.79 -12.25 7.94
N LEU A 78 -9.85 -12.16 8.90
CA LEU A 78 -8.58 -12.89 8.91
C LEU A 78 -8.43 -13.72 10.20
N ASP A 79 -8.45 -15.05 10.05
CA ASP A 79 -8.00 -16.00 11.09
C ASP A 79 -6.48 -16.16 10.96
N GLY A 80 -5.68 -15.72 11.96
CA GLY A 80 -4.22 -15.94 11.97
C GLY A 80 -3.33 -14.76 12.35
N PHE A 81 -3.88 -13.60 12.71
CA PHE A 81 -3.08 -12.48 13.22
C PHE A 81 -2.73 -12.70 14.70
N SER A 82 -1.46 -12.54 15.05
CA SER A 82 -0.95 -12.65 16.42
C SER A 82 -0.01 -11.49 16.75
N GLU A 83 -0.24 -10.81 17.86
CA GLU A 83 0.67 -9.81 18.40
C GLU A 83 1.76 -10.52 19.22
N LEU A 84 3.02 -10.34 18.82
CA LEU A 84 4.21 -10.87 19.50
C LEU A 84 4.84 -9.76 20.36
N GLU A 85 5.67 -10.15 21.32
CA GLU A 85 6.33 -9.20 22.25
C GLU A 85 7.12 -8.10 21.50
N ASN A 86 7.78 -8.46 20.39
CA ASN A 86 8.61 -7.57 19.57
C ASN A 86 8.07 -7.35 18.14
N GLY A 87 6.78 -7.61 17.89
CA GLY A 87 6.33 -7.66 16.50
C GLY A 87 4.90 -8.10 16.26
N TYR A 88 4.60 -8.37 15.00
CA TYR A 88 3.35 -8.97 14.56
C TYR A 88 3.64 -10.21 13.74
N SER A 89 2.78 -11.22 13.86
CA SER A 89 2.79 -12.40 13.00
C SER A 89 1.43 -12.55 12.34
N LEU A 90 1.41 -12.89 11.06
CA LEU A 90 0.22 -13.21 10.29
C LEU A 90 0.41 -14.57 9.64
N GLU A 91 -0.41 -15.54 10.00
CA GLU A 91 -0.50 -16.81 9.30
C GLU A 91 -1.56 -16.74 8.20
N GLY A 92 -1.14 -16.93 6.95
CA GLY A 92 -2.04 -17.11 5.81
C GLY A 92 -2.68 -18.51 5.83
N LYS A 93 -3.82 -18.67 5.14
CA LYS A 93 -4.54 -19.95 5.06
C LYS A 93 -3.74 -21.09 4.39
N ASP A 94 -2.71 -20.74 3.62
CA ASP A 94 -1.81 -21.70 2.98
C ASP A 94 -0.63 -22.13 3.89
N GLY A 95 -0.58 -21.64 5.15
CA GLY A 95 0.48 -21.94 6.11
C GLY A 95 1.71 -21.06 5.99
N GLU A 96 1.66 -20.00 5.16
CA GLU A 96 2.72 -19.01 5.05
C GLU A 96 2.62 -18.00 6.21
N THR A 97 3.71 -17.83 6.96
CA THR A 97 3.78 -16.89 8.09
C THR A 97 4.55 -15.65 7.68
N ILE A 98 3.95 -14.48 7.88
CA ILE A 98 4.59 -13.17 7.75
C ILE A 98 4.85 -12.67 9.16
N SER A 99 6.11 -12.44 9.48
CA SER A 99 6.51 -11.79 10.72
C SER A 99 7.05 -10.39 10.44
N TYR A 100 6.65 -9.44 11.27
CA TYR A 100 7.22 -8.11 11.31
C TYR A 100 7.84 -7.86 12.67
N SER A 101 9.12 -7.52 12.66
CA SER A 101 9.81 -7.03 13.85
C SER A 101 9.61 -5.52 13.93
N LYS A 102 9.02 -5.06 15.03
CA LYS A 102 8.85 -3.64 15.33
C LYS A 102 10.21 -2.98 15.44
N LEU A 103 10.30 -1.72 15.02
CA LEU A 103 11.48 -0.92 15.33
C LEU A 103 11.20 -0.25 16.67
N ASN A 104 11.38 -1.00 17.75
CA ASN A 104 11.01 -0.62 19.12
C ASN A 104 11.49 0.79 19.50
N MET A 105 12.59 1.28 18.91
CA MET A 105 13.06 2.65 19.09
C MET A 105 12.05 3.71 18.63
N LEU A 106 11.53 3.63 17.40
CA LEU A 106 10.57 4.60 16.85
C LEU A 106 9.16 4.36 17.39
N ASP A 107 8.76 3.09 17.46
CA ASP A 107 7.42 2.70 17.92
C ASP A 107 7.19 3.14 19.37
N ALA A 108 8.21 3.05 20.25
CA ALA A 108 8.10 3.51 21.63
C ALA A 108 7.73 5.00 21.76
N ILE A 109 8.28 5.87 20.90
CA ILE A 109 7.96 7.30 20.93
C ILE A 109 6.57 7.56 20.34
N LEU A 110 6.24 6.91 19.22
CA LEU A 110 4.96 7.11 18.54
C LEU A 110 3.78 6.56 19.35
N ASP A 111 3.96 5.43 20.03
CA ASP A 111 2.94 4.80 20.86
C ASP A 111 2.78 5.51 22.22
N ALA A 112 3.87 6.08 22.77
CA ALA A 112 3.81 6.88 23.99
C ALA A 112 3.19 8.28 23.78
N TYR A 113 2.95 8.71 22.54
CA TYR A 113 2.35 10.01 22.28
C TYR A 113 0.92 10.09 22.82
N ASN A 114 0.70 11.00 23.77
CA ASN A 114 -0.62 11.28 24.32
C ASN A 114 -0.82 12.80 24.47
N GLU A 115 -1.60 13.40 23.56
CA GLU A 115 -1.82 14.84 23.54
C GLU A 115 -2.46 15.35 24.84
N LEU A 116 -3.45 14.65 25.37
CA LEU A 116 -4.14 15.06 26.61
C LEU A 116 -3.18 15.08 27.80
N LEU A 117 -2.28 14.10 27.88
CA LEU A 117 -1.26 14.01 28.93
C LEU A 117 -0.24 15.15 28.80
N ILE A 118 0.22 15.45 27.58
CA ILE A 118 1.10 16.59 27.29
C ILE A 118 0.44 17.93 27.68
N LEU A 119 -0.87 18.09 27.44
CA LEU A 119 -1.62 19.30 27.77
C LEU A 119 -1.90 19.46 29.28
N THR A 120 -2.08 18.36 30.00
CA THR A 120 -2.50 18.36 31.41
C THR A 120 -1.35 18.53 32.40
N ILE A 121 -0.13 18.12 32.06
CA ILE A 121 1.00 18.12 33.01
C ILE A 121 1.39 19.52 33.50
N LYS A 122 1.14 20.58 32.72
CA LYS A 122 1.37 21.97 33.18
C LYS A 122 0.33 22.47 34.20
N ASN A 123 -0.80 21.76 34.37
CA ASN A 123 -1.96 22.20 35.14
C ASN A 123 -2.25 21.33 36.37
N LYS A 124 -1.32 20.48 36.84
CA LYS A 124 -1.57 19.63 38.01
C LYS A 124 -1.95 20.48 39.23
N LEU A 125 -3.21 20.34 39.66
CA LEU A 125 -3.74 20.90 40.90
C LEU A 125 -3.10 20.15 42.07
N SER A 126 -2.50 20.87 43.01
CA SER A 126 -1.91 20.26 44.21
C SER A 126 -2.83 20.51 45.40
N ARG A 127 -2.88 19.54 46.32
CA ARG A 127 -3.56 19.69 47.61
C ARG A 127 -2.70 20.57 48.51
N THR A 128 -3.30 21.59 49.09
CA THR A 128 -2.58 22.50 49.97
C THR A 128 -3.27 22.63 51.31
N ASN A 129 -2.48 22.70 52.37
CA ASN A 129 -2.95 22.99 53.72
C ASN A 129 -3.27 24.49 53.92
N GLU A 130 -2.97 25.33 52.91
CA GLU A 130 -3.38 26.73 52.88
C GLU A 130 -4.83 26.83 52.39
N VAL A 131 -5.69 27.51 53.16
CA VAL A 131 -7.13 27.59 52.92
C VAL A 131 -7.49 28.98 52.40
N ASP A 132 -8.01 29.08 51.16
CA ASP A 132 -8.61 30.32 50.63
C ASP A 132 -10.06 30.44 51.10
N TYR A 133 -10.25 31.19 52.19
CA TYR A 133 -11.58 31.42 52.77
C TYR A 133 -12.56 32.12 51.82
N THR A 134 -12.10 32.80 50.76
CA THR A 134 -13.00 33.45 49.78
C THR A 134 -13.76 32.43 48.91
N LYS A 135 -13.21 31.21 48.78
CA LYS A 135 -13.77 30.12 47.96
C LYS A 135 -14.30 28.95 48.80
N ILE A 136 -14.35 29.09 50.12
CA ILE A 136 -14.74 28.01 51.04
C ILE A 136 -16.11 27.41 50.71
N HIS A 137 -17.04 28.22 50.20
CA HIS A 137 -18.37 27.79 49.76
C HIS A 137 -18.32 26.66 48.71
N ARG A 138 -17.25 26.56 47.90
CA ARG A 138 -17.08 25.51 46.89
C ARG A 138 -16.60 24.18 47.48
N TYR A 139 -15.99 24.20 48.66
CA TYR A 139 -15.38 23.03 49.31
C TYR A 139 -16.18 22.55 50.53
N LEU A 140 -17.35 23.15 50.81
CA LEU A 140 -18.25 22.70 51.89
C LEU A 140 -18.69 21.24 51.77
N HIS A 141 -18.70 20.68 50.56
CA HIS A 141 -19.00 19.26 50.33
C HIS A 141 -17.89 18.31 50.85
N LYS A 142 -16.68 18.83 51.09
CA LYS A 142 -15.53 18.11 51.69
C LYS A 142 -15.31 18.49 53.16
N ALA A 143 -16.17 19.33 53.74
CA ALA A 143 -16.01 19.78 55.12
C ALA A 143 -16.44 18.71 56.14
N VAL A 144 -15.72 18.68 57.26
CA VAL A 144 -16.08 17.94 58.47
C VAL A 144 -16.78 18.90 59.43
N PHE A 145 -17.98 18.53 59.86
CA PHE A 145 -18.80 19.29 60.81
C PHE A 145 -18.61 18.67 62.18
N VAL A 146 -17.91 19.38 63.07
CA VAL A 146 -17.51 18.84 64.37
C VAL A 146 -18.55 19.12 65.45
N ASP A 147 -19.20 20.30 65.43
CA ASP A 147 -20.33 20.71 66.29
C ASP A 147 -21.21 21.75 65.54
N GLU A 148 -22.42 22.05 66.05
CA GLU A 148 -23.54 22.77 65.37
C GLU A 148 -23.18 24.09 64.64
N GLU A 149 -22.01 24.68 64.88
CA GLU A 149 -21.60 25.96 64.27
C GLU A 149 -20.17 25.99 63.71
N THR A 150 -19.41 24.87 63.75
CA THR A 150 -18.00 24.86 63.29
C THR A 150 -17.79 23.95 62.09
N VAL A 151 -17.38 24.55 60.97
CA VAL A 151 -17.11 23.87 59.70
C VAL A 151 -15.60 23.85 59.44
N PHE A 152 -15.03 22.65 59.31
CA PHE A 152 -13.60 22.46 59.06
C PHE A 152 -13.37 21.88 57.66
N VAL A 153 -12.52 22.52 56.85
CA VAL A 153 -12.07 22.00 55.55
C VAL A 153 -10.57 21.72 55.69
N ASP A 154 -10.19 20.45 55.69
CA ASP A 154 -8.82 19.99 55.97
C ASP A 154 -7.86 20.29 54.80
N GLU A 155 -8.33 20.08 53.57
CA GLU A 155 -7.53 20.25 52.35
C GLU A 155 -8.34 20.95 51.27
N MET A 156 -7.72 21.91 50.58
CA MET A 156 -8.26 22.51 49.36
C MET A 156 -7.36 22.16 48.17
N GLU A 157 -7.99 21.88 47.03
CA GLU A 157 -7.30 21.64 45.76
C GLU A 157 -7.14 22.97 45.02
N PHE A 158 -5.93 23.53 44.99
CA PHE A 158 -5.63 24.75 44.25
C PHE A 158 -4.72 24.48 43.05
N PRO A 159 -4.85 25.26 41.97
CA PRO A 159 -3.81 25.36 40.96
C PRO A 159 -2.60 26.07 41.57
N LYS A 160 -1.74 25.33 42.25
CA LYS A 160 -0.37 25.78 42.46
C LYS A 160 0.34 25.64 41.12
N LYS A 161 0.92 26.74 40.63
CA LYS A 161 2.07 26.64 39.73
C LYS A 161 3.19 26.02 40.57
N ILE A 162 3.28 24.70 40.59
CA ILE A 162 4.48 24.03 41.06
C ILE A 162 5.58 24.61 40.16
N ILE A 163 6.59 25.23 40.75
CA ILE A 163 7.84 25.50 40.06
C ILE A 163 8.50 24.13 39.93
N ASP A 164 7.97 23.29 39.04
CA ASP A 164 8.67 22.14 38.53
C ASP A 164 9.33 22.65 37.27
N THR A 165 10.59 23.05 37.39
CA THR A 165 11.42 23.37 36.24
C THR A 165 11.81 22.12 35.45
N ASP A 166 11.68 20.91 36.02
CA ASP A 166 12.34 19.72 35.47
C ASP A 166 11.39 18.68 34.84
N SER A 167 10.15 18.55 35.33
CA SER A 167 9.08 17.80 34.64
C SER A 167 8.70 18.35 33.24
N PRO A 168 8.82 19.67 32.95
CA PRO A 168 8.72 20.18 31.58
C PRO A 168 9.82 19.64 30.67
N THR A 169 11.06 19.51 31.16
CA THR A 169 12.22 19.23 30.31
C THR A 169 12.16 17.84 29.67
N ILE A 170 11.68 16.82 30.40
CA ILE A 170 11.50 15.48 29.81
C ILE A 170 10.42 15.47 28.72
N ILE A 171 9.35 16.27 28.89
CA ILE A 171 8.27 16.39 27.91
C ILE A 171 8.74 17.19 26.69
N GLU A 172 9.54 18.23 26.91
CA GLU A 172 10.17 19.03 25.86
C GLU A 172 11.10 18.17 25.01
N MET A 173 11.92 17.34 25.66
CA MET A 173 12.79 16.35 25.01
C MET A 173 11.97 15.32 24.22
N PHE A 174 10.91 14.77 24.82
CA PHE A 174 9.98 13.86 24.14
C PHE A 174 9.36 14.52 22.91
N CYS A 175 8.85 15.76 23.05
CA CYS A 175 8.23 16.52 21.96
C CYS A 175 9.23 16.81 20.84
N PHE A 176 10.49 17.07 21.17
CA PHE A 176 11.56 17.24 20.20
C PHE A 176 11.79 15.96 19.39
N ILE A 177 12.01 14.82 20.05
CA ILE A 177 12.23 13.53 19.38
C ILE A 177 11.01 13.15 18.53
N TYR A 178 9.81 13.29 19.08
CA TYR A 178 8.56 13.04 18.36
C TYR A 178 8.43 13.94 17.12
N SER A 179 8.78 15.22 17.23
CA SER A 179 8.70 16.16 16.11
C SER A 179 9.68 15.81 14.99
N GLU A 180 10.90 15.41 15.33
CA GLU A 180 11.90 14.95 14.36
C GLU A 180 11.46 13.66 13.66
N ILE A 181 10.85 12.71 14.38
CA ILE A 181 10.30 11.49 13.79
C ILE A 181 9.17 11.83 12.82
N LYS A 182 8.21 12.67 13.22
CA LYS A 182 7.11 13.11 12.35
C LYS A 182 7.62 13.84 11.11
N HIS A 183 8.61 14.71 11.26
CA HIS A 183 9.24 15.39 10.14
C HIS A 183 9.92 14.41 9.18
N ALA A 184 10.63 13.39 9.70
CA ALA A 184 11.28 12.38 8.88
C ALA A 184 10.29 11.42 8.18
N LEU A 185 9.09 11.25 8.75
CA LEU A 185 7.97 10.54 8.13
C LEU A 185 7.15 11.39 7.15
N GLU A 186 7.52 12.67 6.97
CA GLU A 186 6.78 13.65 6.15
C GLU A 186 5.33 13.86 6.65
N GLU A 187 5.09 13.70 7.96
CA GLU A 187 3.77 13.81 8.58
C GLU A 187 3.59 15.15 9.32
N ALA A 188 2.37 15.70 9.27
CA ALA A 188 2.06 16.96 9.93
C ALA A 188 1.87 16.77 11.45
N ILE A 189 2.46 17.67 12.25
CA ILE A 189 2.21 17.75 13.69
C ILE A 189 1.02 18.70 13.91
N GLU A 190 -0.15 18.18 14.26
CA GLU A 190 -1.36 18.99 14.44
C GLU A 190 -1.28 19.90 15.67
N SER A 191 -0.66 19.44 16.74
CA SER A 191 -0.63 20.15 18.02
C SER A 191 0.40 21.27 18.04
N ASN A 192 -0.07 22.52 18.09
CA ASN A 192 0.79 23.70 18.27
C ASN A 192 1.63 23.63 19.56
N ARG A 193 1.12 22.98 20.61
CA ARG A 193 1.83 22.88 21.89
C ARG A 193 3.08 22.02 21.78
N VAL A 194 2.99 20.90 21.06
CA VAL A 194 4.13 20.01 20.79
C VAL A 194 5.23 20.76 20.04
N ARG A 195 4.86 21.55 19.03
CA ARG A 195 5.80 22.41 18.29
C ARG A 195 6.51 23.41 19.20
N THR A 196 5.76 24.08 20.08
CA THR A 196 6.35 25.02 21.05
C THR A 196 7.34 24.32 21.99
N LEU A 197 6.93 23.19 22.59
CA LEU A 197 7.77 22.42 23.51
C LEU A 197 9.05 21.88 22.83
N SER A 198 8.92 21.39 21.60
CA SER A 198 10.06 20.97 20.77
C SER A 198 11.05 22.12 20.53
N ASN A 199 10.57 23.31 20.20
CA ASN A 199 11.42 24.48 19.99
C ASN A 199 12.06 24.96 21.30
N GLU A 200 11.31 24.93 22.41
CA GLU A 200 11.82 25.26 23.75
C GLU A 200 12.96 24.32 24.18
N PHE A 201 12.91 23.04 23.78
CA PHE A 201 14.01 22.09 23.97
C PHE A 201 15.20 22.44 23.07
N ARG A 202 14.95 22.62 21.77
CA ARG A 202 15.98 22.91 20.77
C ARG A 202 16.77 24.17 21.14
N GLU A 203 16.10 25.26 21.53
CA GLU A 203 16.75 26.52 21.91
C GLU A 203 17.62 26.41 23.17
N ARG A 204 17.28 25.51 24.10
CA ARG A 204 18.00 25.35 25.36
C ARG A 204 19.22 24.44 25.26
N TYR A 205 19.10 23.33 24.53
CA TYR A 205 20.07 22.25 24.59
C TYR A 205 20.80 21.99 23.26
N LEU A 206 20.26 22.47 22.14
CA LEU A 206 20.74 22.11 20.80
C LEU A 206 21.10 23.35 19.96
N THR A 207 21.79 23.13 18.85
CA THR A 207 22.02 24.17 17.84
C THR A 207 20.86 24.23 16.85
N HIS A 208 20.72 25.34 16.10
CA HIS A 208 19.60 25.51 15.17
C HIS A 208 19.54 24.39 14.11
N ASP A 209 20.69 23.86 13.70
CA ASP A 209 20.81 22.84 12.64
C ASP A 209 20.92 21.41 13.20
N SER A 210 20.77 21.23 14.52
CA SER A 210 20.79 19.92 15.16
C SER A 210 19.55 19.09 14.78
N SER A 211 19.80 17.90 14.23
CA SER A 211 18.79 16.91 13.89
C SER A 211 19.27 15.51 14.25
N ILE A 212 18.33 14.65 14.62
CA ILE A 212 18.59 13.23 14.96
C ILE A 212 18.57 12.31 13.73
N PHE A 213 18.38 12.86 12.53
CA PHE A 213 18.37 12.09 11.27
C PHE A 213 19.15 12.79 10.14
N GLU A 214 20.05 13.71 10.46
CA GLU A 214 20.95 14.34 9.49
C GLU A 214 22.37 13.80 9.64
N GLU A 215 23.06 13.57 8.51
CA GLU A 215 24.33 12.84 8.49
C GLU A 215 25.42 13.51 9.34
N GLU A 216 25.49 14.83 9.31
CA GLU A 216 26.57 15.60 9.95
C GLU A 216 26.32 15.84 11.44
N THR A 217 25.06 15.97 11.87
CA THR A 217 24.70 16.36 13.24
C THR A 217 24.16 15.22 14.10
N PHE A 218 23.96 14.02 13.51
CA PHE A 218 23.42 12.84 14.20
C PHE A 218 24.18 12.50 15.49
N GLU A 219 25.49 12.22 15.41
CA GLU A 219 26.26 11.71 16.54
C GLU A 219 26.31 12.70 17.70
N GLU A 220 26.53 13.97 17.40
CA GLU A 220 26.55 15.06 18.38
C GLU A 220 25.19 15.22 19.05
N THR A 221 24.10 15.25 18.26
CA THR A 221 22.75 15.42 18.79
C THR A 221 22.35 14.25 19.69
N ILE A 222 22.69 13.00 19.32
CA ILE A 222 22.41 11.82 20.16
C ILE A 222 23.21 11.82 21.45
N ALA A 223 24.48 12.25 21.42
CA ALA A 223 25.28 12.38 22.63
C ALA A 223 24.66 13.41 23.60
N ILE A 224 24.27 14.58 23.09
CA ILE A 224 23.61 15.62 23.90
C ILE A 224 22.29 15.10 24.50
N LEU A 225 21.45 14.41 23.71
CA LEU A 225 20.19 13.86 24.20
C LEU A 225 20.41 12.86 25.36
N LYS A 226 21.42 12.00 25.26
CA LYS A 226 21.77 11.05 26.33
C LYS A 226 22.23 11.77 27.59
N ASP A 227 23.11 12.76 27.45
CA ASP A 227 23.61 13.55 28.58
C ASP A 227 22.47 14.30 29.28
N VAL A 228 21.55 14.90 28.51
CA VAL A 228 20.38 15.61 29.04
C VAL A 228 19.40 14.65 29.72
N LEU A 229 19.16 13.45 29.18
CA LEU A 229 18.30 12.46 29.84
C LEU A 229 18.89 12.02 31.19
N ASP A 230 20.20 11.75 31.24
CA ASP A 230 20.91 11.39 32.45
C ASP A 230 20.87 12.51 33.50
N GLU A 231 20.96 13.77 33.07
CA GLU A 231 20.82 14.94 33.94
C GLU A 231 19.40 15.06 34.51
N ILE A 232 18.37 14.93 33.65
CA ILE A 232 16.96 14.94 34.06
C ILE A 232 16.72 13.84 35.10
N ASP A 233 17.20 12.62 34.87
CA ASP A 233 16.96 11.49 35.76
C ASP A 233 17.60 11.64 37.14
N ARG A 234 18.76 12.32 37.20
CA ARG A 234 19.48 12.61 38.45
C ARG A 234 18.89 13.77 39.24
N THR A 235 18.35 14.77 38.54
CA THR A 235 17.89 16.03 39.15
C THR A 235 16.42 15.99 39.54
N THR A 236 15.59 15.18 38.84
CA THR A 236 14.15 15.07 39.09
C THR A 236 13.87 14.44 40.48
N PRO A 237 13.33 15.19 41.45
CA PRO A 237 13.16 14.70 42.82
C PRO A 237 12.00 13.71 42.99
N TYR A 238 10.95 13.85 42.17
CA TYR A 238 9.74 13.02 42.23
C TYR A 238 9.40 12.48 40.84
N LYS A 239 9.40 11.15 40.70
CA LYS A 239 9.15 10.43 39.45
C LYS A 239 7.80 9.75 39.52
N ASP A 240 6.79 10.39 38.95
CA ASP A 240 5.42 9.87 38.89
C ASP A 240 5.19 8.99 37.64
N SER A 241 3.95 8.49 37.49
CA SER A 241 3.60 7.64 36.34
C SER A 241 3.79 8.36 35.00
N ASP A 242 3.60 9.67 34.95
CA ASP A 242 3.71 10.45 33.71
C ASP A 242 5.18 10.65 33.34
N TYR A 243 6.05 10.86 34.34
CA TYR A 243 7.50 10.87 34.16
C TYR A 243 7.98 9.55 33.57
N TRP A 244 7.63 8.42 34.19
CA TRP A 244 8.08 7.10 33.72
C TRP A 244 7.56 6.77 32.33
N HIS A 245 6.32 7.15 32.01
CA HIS A 245 5.73 7.00 30.68
C HIS A 245 6.60 7.63 29.58
N PHE A 246 7.07 8.87 29.77
CA PHE A 246 7.94 9.52 28.79
C PHE A 246 9.40 9.07 28.89
N TYR A 247 9.91 8.87 30.11
CA TYR A 247 11.28 8.43 30.34
C TYR A 247 11.55 7.09 29.66
N ASP A 248 10.68 6.11 29.84
CA ASP A 248 10.84 4.78 29.26
C ASP A 248 10.82 4.85 27.73
N ALA A 249 9.96 5.68 27.14
CA ALA A 249 9.91 5.88 25.70
C ALA A 249 11.20 6.51 25.14
N ILE A 250 11.71 7.58 25.76
CA ILE A 250 12.97 8.24 25.37
C ILE A 250 14.16 7.30 25.57
N TYR A 251 14.19 6.57 26.70
CA TYR A 251 15.25 5.63 27.01
C TYR A 251 15.32 4.51 25.97
N LYS A 252 14.17 3.90 25.64
CA LYS A 252 14.06 2.89 24.57
C LYS A 252 14.53 3.44 23.22
N PHE A 253 14.20 4.67 22.88
CA PHE A 253 14.66 5.31 21.63
C PHE A 253 16.18 5.50 21.58
N LEU A 254 16.78 6.07 22.64
CA LEU A 254 18.21 6.42 22.65
C LEU A 254 19.12 5.21 22.81
N TYR A 255 18.80 4.32 23.74
CA TYR A 255 19.65 3.21 24.14
C TYR A 255 19.28 1.90 23.42
N GLY A 256 18.04 1.78 22.88
CA GLY A 256 17.52 0.51 22.37
C GLY A 256 17.15 -0.44 23.52
N GLU A 257 16.31 -1.45 23.26
CA GLU A 257 16.23 -2.58 24.19
C GLU A 257 17.56 -3.32 24.18
N ASN A 258 18.09 -3.63 25.37
CA ASN A 258 19.06 -4.70 25.50
C ASN A 258 18.36 -5.96 25.02
N GLU A 259 18.72 -6.41 23.82
CA GLU A 259 18.33 -7.67 23.21
C GLU A 259 18.22 -8.75 24.29
N ASN A 260 17.04 -9.36 24.42
CA ASN A 260 16.96 -10.62 25.13
C ASN A 260 17.88 -11.58 24.35
N PRO A 261 18.95 -12.12 24.96
CA PRO A 261 19.93 -12.96 24.27
C PRO A 261 19.34 -14.29 23.75
N ASP A 262 18.07 -14.58 24.08
CA ASP A 262 17.34 -15.80 23.71
C ASP A 262 16.49 -15.64 22.43
N ASP A 263 16.39 -14.46 21.80
CA ASP A 263 15.81 -14.32 20.46
C ASP A 263 16.86 -14.74 19.40
N GLU A 264 16.95 -16.05 19.14
CA GLU A 264 17.95 -16.68 18.24
C GLU A 264 17.94 -16.18 16.77
N GLU A 265 16.99 -15.30 16.39
CA GLU A 265 16.78 -14.85 15.00
C GLU A 265 17.53 -13.58 14.59
N GLY A 266 18.01 -12.73 15.51
CA GLY A 266 18.90 -11.60 15.17
C GLY A 266 18.33 -10.56 14.17
N ASN A 267 16.99 -10.47 14.06
CA ASN A 267 16.29 -9.50 13.23
C ASN A 267 16.02 -8.23 14.04
N VAL A 268 16.51 -7.07 13.57
CA VAL A 268 16.36 -5.79 14.28
C VAL A 268 15.06 -5.10 13.90
N TRP A 269 14.69 -5.20 12.62
CA TRP A 269 13.48 -4.61 12.07
C TRP A 269 13.28 -5.05 10.63
N GLY A 270 12.08 -5.47 10.25
CA GLY A 270 11.79 -5.86 8.88
C GLY A 270 10.59 -6.79 8.78
N ILE A 271 10.28 -7.17 7.55
CA ILE A 271 9.19 -8.10 7.26
C ILE A 271 9.75 -9.38 6.62
N SER A 272 9.37 -10.54 7.15
CA SER A 272 9.59 -11.84 6.51
C SER A 272 8.50 -12.10 5.47
N ASN A 273 8.80 -12.89 4.44
CA ASN A 273 7.90 -13.12 3.31
C ASN A 273 7.38 -11.83 2.64
N PHE A 274 8.31 -10.94 2.28
CA PHE A 274 8.02 -9.66 1.63
C PHE A 274 7.20 -9.78 0.32
N ALA A 275 7.13 -10.97 -0.28
CA ALA A 275 6.33 -11.21 -1.49
C ALA A 275 4.86 -10.81 -1.28
N VAL A 276 4.30 -11.04 -0.10
CA VAL A 276 2.91 -10.69 0.20
C VAL A 276 2.70 -9.17 0.26
N LEU A 277 3.65 -8.44 0.85
CA LEU A 277 3.58 -6.97 0.80
C LEU A 277 3.71 -6.46 -0.64
N TRP A 278 4.56 -7.09 -1.45
CA TRP A 278 4.70 -6.75 -2.86
C TRP A 278 3.38 -6.92 -3.63
N GLU A 279 2.66 -8.01 -3.41
CA GLU A 279 1.34 -8.26 -3.99
C GLU A 279 0.33 -7.17 -3.60
N GLU A 280 0.32 -6.78 -2.33
CA GLU A 280 -0.61 -5.76 -1.81
C GLU A 280 -0.33 -4.36 -2.35
N LEU A 281 0.95 -3.99 -2.51
CA LEU A 281 1.35 -2.76 -3.19
C LEU A 281 0.89 -2.75 -4.66
N CYS A 282 0.99 -3.88 -5.35
CA CYS A 282 0.54 -4.00 -6.74
C CYS A 282 -0.98 -3.96 -6.86
N PHE A 283 -1.69 -4.54 -5.89
CA PHE A 283 -3.14 -4.50 -5.84
C PHE A 283 -3.66 -3.09 -5.59
N ALA A 284 -3.05 -2.33 -4.67
CA ALA A 284 -3.39 -0.93 -4.42
C ALA A 284 -3.29 -0.08 -5.70
N ASP A 285 -2.20 -0.22 -6.47
CA ASP A 285 -2.07 0.43 -7.79
C ASP A 285 -3.16 0.04 -8.79
N ALA A 286 -3.59 -1.23 -8.76
CA ALA A 286 -4.70 -1.66 -9.59
C ALA A 286 -6.02 -1.02 -9.16
N GLN A 287 -6.24 -0.82 -7.85
CA GLN A 287 -7.45 -0.17 -7.34
C GLN A 287 -7.51 1.32 -7.66
N ASP A 288 -6.39 2.05 -7.57
CA ASP A 288 -6.33 3.46 -7.95
C ASP A 288 -6.58 3.66 -9.46
N ARG A 289 -5.94 2.82 -10.27
CA ARG A 289 -5.92 2.98 -11.74
C ARG A 289 -7.19 2.46 -12.42
N LEU A 290 -7.79 1.39 -11.90
CA LEU A 290 -8.90 0.71 -12.55
C LEU A 290 -10.23 1.14 -11.94
N ILE A 291 -11.21 1.40 -12.80
CA ILE A 291 -12.57 1.63 -12.33
C ILE A 291 -13.25 0.31 -11.97
N GLU A 292 -14.32 0.38 -11.16
CA GLU A 292 -15.04 -0.80 -10.66
C GLU A 292 -15.49 -1.75 -11.77
N THR A 293 -15.85 -1.25 -12.96
CA THR A 293 -16.26 -2.10 -14.09
C THR A 293 -15.14 -2.88 -14.76
N GLN A 294 -13.88 -2.47 -14.54
CA GLN A 294 -12.70 -3.11 -15.11
C GLN A 294 -12.16 -4.19 -14.19
N LEU A 295 -12.18 -3.98 -12.88
CA LEU A 295 -11.70 -4.94 -11.89
C LEU A 295 -12.67 -6.14 -11.79
N LEU A 296 -12.18 -7.36 -12.01
CA LEU A 296 -13.03 -8.56 -12.01
C LEU A 296 -12.71 -9.48 -10.83
N PHE A 297 -11.43 -9.81 -10.66
CA PHE A 297 -10.94 -10.75 -9.66
C PHE A 297 -9.60 -10.28 -9.10
N ALA A 298 -9.40 -10.46 -7.80
CA ALA A 298 -8.10 -10.30 -7.17
C ALA A 298 -7.92 -11.36 -6.08
N ASP A 299 -6.72 -11.92 -5.94
CA ASP A 299 -6.35 -12.72 -4.77
C ASP A 299 -5.78 -11.79 -3.71
N ARG A 300 -6.37 -11.82 -2.51
CA ARG A 300 -5.88 -11.10 -1.34
C ARG A 300 -5.67 -12.08 -0.20
N LEU A 301 -4.41 -12.27 0.19
CA LEU A 301 -4.02 -13.18 1.28
C LEU A 301 -4.61 -14.60 1.13
N GLY A 302 -4.71 -15.10 -0.10
CA GLY A 302 -5.24 -16.42 -0.43
C GLY A 302 -6.77 -16.50 -0.51
N VAL A 303 -7.48 -15.36 -0.43
CA VAL A 303 -8.92 -15.23 -0.66
C VAL A 303 -9.16 -14.52 -1.99
N ILE A 304 -9.85 -15.19 -2.92
CA ILE A 304 -10.31 -14.55 -4.16
C ILE A 304 -11.47 -13.61 -3.83
N GLU A 305 -11.24 -12.32 -4.02
CA GLU A 305 -12.27 -11.31 -4.08
C GLU A 305 -12.86 -11.24 -5.51
N THR A 306 -14.18 -11.23 -5.57
CA THR A 306 -14.93 -11.08 -6.82
C THR A 306 -15.64 -9.74 -6.81
N PHE A 307 -15.41 -8.93 -7.84
CA PHE A 307 -16.08 -7.65 -8.01
C PHE A 307 -17.33 -7.84 -8.88
N ASN A 308 -18.32 -6.93 -8.81
CA ASN A 308 -19.53 -6.94 -9.66
C ASN A 308 -20.32 -8.27 -9.71
N ASP A 309 -20.29 -9.06 -8.63
CA ASP A 309 -20.94 -10.38 -8.53
C ASP A 309 -20.57 -11.37 -9.65
N PHE A 310 -19.36 -11.30 -10.21
CA PHE A 310 -18.94 -12.23 -11.26
C PHE A 310 -18.82 -13.67 -10.73
N ASP A 311 -19.29 -14.63 -11.53
CA ASP A 311 -19.04 -16.04 -11.24
C ASP A 311 -17.59 -16.35 -11.61
N SER A 312 -16.79 -16.80 -10.65
CA SER A 312 -15.38 -17.10 -10.90
C SER A 312 -15.22 -18.19 -11.96
N PRO A 313 -14.61 -17.89 -13.13
CA PRO A 313 -14.33 -18.87 -14.19
C PRO A 313 -13.13 -19.76 -13.82
N PHE A 314 -12.43 -19.43 -12.74
CA PHE A 314 -11.18 -20.02 -12.31
C PHE A 314 -11.42 -21.31 -11.55
N TYR A 315 -11.91 -22.32 -12.27
CA TYR A 315 -11.95 -23.67 -11.76
C TYR A 315 -11.68 -24.71 -12.84
N LEU A 316 -11.02 -25.79 -12.44
CA LEU A 316 -10.84 -26.98 -13.25
C LEU A 316 -11.72 -28.10 -12.72
N GLN A 317 -12.56 -28.64 -13.61
CA GLN A 317 -13.32 -29.86 -13.37
C GLN A 317 -12.73 -30.97 -14.23
N ILE A 318 -11.92 -31.84 -13.62
CA ILE A 318 -11.19 -32.91 -14.33
C ILE A 318 -12.16 -34.02 -14.78
N ASN A 319 -13.25 -34.24 -14.04
CA ASN A 319 -14.30 -35.21 -14.38
C ASN A 319 -15.68 -34.52 -14.32
N SER A 320 -16.42 -34.54 -15.43
CA SER A 320 -17.78 -34.00 -15.52
C SER A 320 -18.79 -34.68 -14.58
N HIS A 321 -18.46 -35.88 -14.07
CA HIS A 321 -19.31 -36.66 -13.18
C HIS A 321 -19.07 -36.41 -11.68
N THR A 322 -18.17 -35.50 -11.30
CA THR A 322 -17.96 -35.12 -9.90
C THR A 322 -18.13 -33.62 -9.72
N ASP A 323 -18.80 -33.19 -8.64
CA ASP A 323 -18.90 -31.77 -8.25
C ASP A 323 -17.59 -31.22 -7.66
N LYS A 324 -16.50 -31.99 -7.73
CA LYS A 324 -15.18 -31.59 -7.23
C LYS A 324 -14.50 -30.66 -8.22
N ARG A 325 -14.72 -29.36 -8.03
CA ARG A 325 -14.03 -28.28 -8.73
C ARG A 325 -12.75 -27.91 -7.99
N ARG A 326 -11.60 -27.92 -8.68
CA ARG A 326 -10.37 -27.30 -8.15
C ARG A 326 -10.40 -25.82 -8.53
N LYS A 327 -10.48 -24.94 -7.53
CA LYS A 327 -10.40 -23.50 -7.76
C LYS A 327 -8.96 -23.10 -8.10
N LEU A 328 -8.83 -22.18 -9.04
CA LEU A 328 -7.61 -21.51 -9.44
C LEU A 328 -7.65 -20.10 -8.84
N ARG A 329 -6.48 -19.54 -8.52
CA ARG A 329 -6.32 -18.23 -7.86
C ARG A 329 -5.35 -17.37 -8.65
N PRO A 330 -5.82 -16.60 -9.65
CA PRO A 330 -4.99 -15.57 -10.26
C PRO A 330 -4.90 -14.36 -9.33
N ASP A 331 -3.75 -13.68 -9.31
CA ASP A 331 -3.51 -12.55 -8.42
C ASP A 331 -4.38 -11.34 -8.78
N LEU A 332 -4.46 -11.01 -10.07
CA LEU A 332 -5.33 -9.95 -10.57
C LEU A 332 -5.84 -10.26 -11.98
N VAL A 333 -7.13 -10.04 -12.20
CA VAL A 333 -7.75 -10.11 -13.52
C VAL A 333 -8.65 -8.92 -13.73
N TYR A 334 -8.41 -8.19 -14.80
CA TYR A 334 -9.22 -7.03 -15.18
C TYR A 334 -9.55 -7.04 -16.68
N THR A 335 -10.46 -6.15 -17.07
CA THR A 335 -10.88 -5.98 -18.46
C THR A 335 -10.72 -4.54 -18.93
N ASN A 336 -10.61 -4.35 -20.24
CA ASN A 336 -10.51 -3.04 -20.88
C ASN A 336 -11.84 -2.25 -20.91
N PHE A 337 -12.90 -2.74 -20.26
CA PHE A 337 -14.23 -2.14 -20.33
C PHE A 337 -14.46 -1.04 -19.29
N ASP A 338 -14.51 0.20 -19.75
CA ASP A 338 -14.69 1.40 -18.91
C ASP A 338 -16.17 1.77 -18.61
N GLY A 339 -17.11 0.87 -18.91
CA GLY A 339 -18.54 1.14 -18.82
C GLY A 339 -19.18 1.54 -20.15
N THR A 340 -18.39 1.85 -21.17
CA THR A 340 -18.89 2.24 -22.50
C THR A 340 -18.27 1.43 -23.64
N ILE A 341 -19.01 1.28 -24.74
CA ILE A 341 -18.50 0.58 -25.92
C ILE A 341 -17.71 1.56 -26.77
N GLY A 342 -16.41 1.58 -26.49
CA GLY A 342 -15.43 2.32 -27.29
C GLY A 342 -15.15 1.69 -28.65
N ARG A 343 -14.32 2.39 -29.43
CA ARG A 343 -13.87 1.96 -30.76
C ARG A 343 -13.19 0.59 -30.74
N GLU A 344 -12.35 0.32 -29.73
CA GLU A 344 -11.64 -0.94 -29.59
C GLU A 344 -12.56 -2.16 -29.46
N HIS A 345 -13.68 -2.02 -28.74
CA HIS A 345 -14.69 -3.06 -28.60
C HIS A 345 -15.37 -3.30 -29.94
N PHE A 346 -15.67 -2.21 -30.66
CA PHE A 346 -16.30 -2.27 -31.96
C PHE A 346 -15.39 -2.88 -33.04
N GLU A 347 -14.08 -2.62 -32.98
CA GLU A 347 -13.08 -3.19 -33.89
C GLU A 347 -12.94 -4.72 -33.76
N LYS A 348 -13.40 -5.31 -32.66
CA LYS A 348 -13.50 -6.78 -32.49
C LYS A 348 -14.69 -7.37 -33.23
N ILE A 349 -15.77 -6.61 -33.37
CA ILE A 349 -16.99 -7.00 -34.07
C ILE A 349 -16.86 -6.73 -35.58
N TYR A 350 -16.39 -5.53 -35.94
CA TYR A 350 -16.30 -5.03 -37.30
C TYR A 350 -14.89 -4.52 -37.64
N SER A 351 -14.43 -4.77 -38.86
CA SER A 351 -13.33 -3.99 -39.43
C SER A 351 -13.87 -2.62 -39.87
N ILE A 352 -13.32 -1.55 -39.29
CA ILE A 352 -13.74 -0.18 -39.54
C ILE A 352 -12.84 0.47 -40.61
N PHE A 353 -13.46 1.03 -41.65
CA PHE A 353 -12.78 1.75 -42.71
C PHE A 353 -13.33 3.17 -42.84
N THR A 354 -12.46 4.16 -42.95
CA THR A 354 -12.84 5.54 -43.25
C THR A 354 -12.70 5.79 -44.75
N TRP A 355 -13.79 6.20 -45.39
CA TRP A 355 -13.81 6.53 -46.82
C TRP A 355 -13.97 8.04 -47.02
N ASN A 356 -12.91 8.69 -47.50
CA ASN A 356 -12.93 10.10 -47.88
C ASN A 356 -13.63 10.29 -49.22
N TYR A 357 -14.78 10.96 -49.22
CA TYR A 357 -15.50 11.29 -50.44
C TYR A 357 -16.12 12.68 -50.34
N MET A 358 -15.88 13.53 -51.35
CA MET A 358 -16.35 14.92 -51.42
C MET A 358 -16.03 15.76 -50.16
N GLY A 359 -14.88 15.52 -49.53
CA GLY A 359 -14.46 16.24 -48.32
C GLY A 359 -15.05 15.72 -47.01
N HIS A 360 -15.87 14.67 -47.04
CA HIS A 360 -16.44 14.03 -45.85
C HIS A 360 -15.81 12.65 -45.58
N GLN A 361 -15.55 12.36 -44.31
CA GLN A 361 -15.11 11.04 -43.82
C GLN A 361 -16.32 10.16 -43.55
N ASN A 362 -16.58 9.21 -44.44
CA ASN A 362 -17.67 8.24 -44.30
C ASN A 362 -17.19 6.98 -43.59
N LEU A 363 -18.10 6.27 -42.92
CA LEU A 363 -17.78 5.08 -42.13
C LEU A 363 -18.25 3.83 -42.87
N LYS A 364 -17.33 2.91 -43.16
CA LYS A 364 -17.64 1.59 -43.73
C LYS A 364 -17.28 0.52 -42.73
N LEU A 365 -18.23 -0.39 -42.49
CA LEU A 365 -18.08 -1.51 -41.57
C LEU A 365 -18.12 -2.83 -42.35
N SER A 366 -17.20 -3.73 -42.00
CA SER A 366 -17.17 -5.09 -42.52
C SER A 366 -17.19 -6.06 -41.34
N PRO A 367 -18.23 -6.91 -41.18
CA PRO A 367 -18.28 -7.94 -40.15
C PRO A 367 -17.01 -8.78 -40.11
N ARG A 368 -16.45 -9.02 -38.92
CA ARG A 368 -15.41 -10.03 -38.74
C ARG A 368 -16.03 -11.43 -38.73
N GLN A 369 -15.22 -12.46 -39.02
CA GLN A 369 -15.70 -13.86 -39.15
C GLN A 369 -16.41 -14.41 -37.90
N GLN A 370 -16.27 -13.77 -36.74
CA GLN A 370 -16.92 -14.15 -35.48
C GLN A 370 -18.21 -13.36 -35.19
N ASN A 371 -18.73 -12.58 -36.15
CA ASN A 371 -19.88 -11.69 -35.96
C ASN A 371 -21.26 -12.39 -35.93
N HIS A 372 -21.32 -13.72 -35.81
CA HIS A 372 -22.60 -14.46 -35.86
C HIS A 372 -23.54 -14.19 -34.68
N GLU A 373 -23.14 -13.36 -33.74
CA GLU A 373 -23.90 -13.11 -32.51
C GLU A 373 -24.46 -11.68 -32.39
N PHE A 374 -24.24 -10.80 -33.37
CA PHE A 374 -24.65 -9.39 -33.31
C PHE A 374 -25.64 -8.99 -34.42
N TYR A 375 -26.64 -9.83 -34.70
CA TYR A 375 -27.64 -9.58 -35.74
C TYR A 375 -28.39 -8.24 -35.59
N GLU A 376 -28.62 -7.77 -34.36
CA GLU A 376 -29.25 -6.47 -34.12
C GLU A 376 -28.35 -5.30 -34.56
N LEU A 377 -27.02 -5.43 -34.43
CA LEU A 377 -26.08 -4.43 -34.92
C LEU A 377 -25.95 -4.48 -36.45
N ASP A 378 -26.01 -5.66 -37.05
CA ASP A 378 -26.04 -5.80 -38.51
C ASP A 378 -27.31 -5.15 -39.09
N ALA A 379 -28.47 -5.36 -38.46
CA ALA A 379 -29.72 -4.72 -38.85
C ALA A 379 -29.66 -3.18 -38.69
N LEU A 380 -29.04 -2.70 -37.60
CA LEU A 380 -28.80 -1.27 -37.40
C LEU A 380 -27.88 -0.70 -38.49
N TYR A 381 -26.81 -1.42 -38.84
CA TYR A 381 -25.91 -1.00 -39.92
C TYR A 381 -26.64 -0.91 -41.27
N ASP A 382 -27.44 -1.93 -41.61
CA ASP A 382 -28.25 -1.93 -42.83
C ASP A 382 -29.28 -0.79 -42.87
N GLU A 383 -29.86 -0.41 -41.73
CA GLU A 383 -30.74 0.76 -41.63
C GLU A 383 -30.04 2.05 -42.05
N PHE A 384 -28.81 2.25 -41.57
CA PHE A 384 -28.01 3.43 -41.91
C PHE A 384 -27.43 3.38 -43.33
N LEU A 385 -27.12 2.18 -43.86
CA LEU A 385 -26.81 2.02 -45.27
C LEU A 385 -28.00 2.45 -46.16
N ASN A 386 -29.23 2.13 -45.76
CA ASN A 386 -30.42 2.55 -46.50
C ASN A 386 -30.68 4.06 -46.46
N LYS A 387 -30.17 4.80 -45.46
CA LYS A 387 -30.20 6.28 -45.48
C LYS A 387 -29.39 6.82 -46.66
N ASN A 388 -28.29 6.16 -47.05
CA ASN A 388 -27.45 6.53 -48.19
C ASN A 388 -28.19 6.32 -49.53
N PRO A 389 -28.52 7.39 -50.28
CA PRO A 389 -29.25 7.27 -51.55
C PRO A 389 -28.50 6.45 -52.61
N ARG A 390 -27.15 6.45 -52.57
CA ARG A 390 -26.34 5.71 -53.53
C ARG A 390 -26.38 4.21 -53.28
N TYR A 391 -26.33 3.81 -52.02
CA TYR A 391 -26.54 2.41 -51.64
C TYR A 391 -27.91 1.92 -52.13
N ARG A 392 -28.98 2.71 -51.90
CA ARG A 392 -30.32 2.39 -52.42
C ARG A 392 -30.36 2.25 -53.95
N SER A 393 -29.62 3.08 -54.68
CA SER A 393 -29.59 3.04 -56.15
C SER A 393 -28.85 1.84 -56.73
N ASN A 394 -27.81 1.35 -56.04
CA ASN A 394 -27.05 0.18 -56.46
C ASN A 394 -26.45 -0.56 -55.24
N PRO A 395 -27.25 -1.40 -54.55
CA PRO A 395 -26.81 -2.12 -53.35
C PRO A 395 -25.68 -3.12 -53.60
N SER A 396 -25.56 -3.58 -54.85
CA SER A 396 -24.53 -4.54 -55.29
C SER A 396 -23.14 -3.91 -55.40
N ASP A 397 -23.04 -2.59 -55.48
CA ASP A 397 -21.76 -1.88 -55.54
C ASP A 397 -21.21 -1.66 -54.13
N ASP A 398 -20.15 -2.40 -53.81
CA ASP A 398 -19.47 -2.35 -52.52
C ASP A 398 -18.90 -0.95 -52.18
N LYS A 399 -18.70 -0.09 -53.18
CA LYS A 399 -18.27 1.31 -52.96
C LYS A 399 -19.34 2.17 -52.32
N ASN A 400 -20.61 1.77 -52.40
CA ASN A 400 -21.73 2.51 -51.83
C ASN A 400 -22.10 2.02 -50.41
N LYS A 401 -21.47 0.96 -49.91
CA LYS A 401 -21.71 0.40 -48.56
C LYS A 401 -20.97 1.19 -47.49
N PHE A 402 -21.47 2.39 -47.18
CA PHE A 402 -20.97 3.24 -46.11
C PHE A 402 -22.09 4.07 -45.45
N ILE A 403 -21.90 4.34 -44.16
CA ILE A 403 -22.64 5.32 -43.37
C ILE A 403 -22.07 6.71 -43.68
N ARG A 404 -22.95 7.68 -43.91
CA ARG A 404 -22.55 9.06 -44.24
C ARG A 404 -22.02 9.75 -42.99
N ALA A 405 -21.05 10.65 -43.17
CA ALA A 405 -20.43 11.39 -42.07
C ALA A 405 -21.45 12.08 -41.13
N GLU A 406 -22.54 12.62 -41.70
CA GLU A 406 -23.62 13.30 -40.95
C GLU A 406 -24.44 12.35 -40.06
N ASP A 407 -24.50 11.06 -40.40
CA ASP A 407 -25.27 10.05 -39.68
C ASP A 407 -24.41 9.27 -38.66
N SER A 408 -23.08 9.47 -38.65
CA SER A 408 -22.13 8.69 -37.83
C SER A 408 -22.37 8.83 -36.33
N ASN A 409 -22.69 10.04 -35.85
CA ASN A 409 -22.92 10.28 -34.41
C ASN A 409 -24.21 9.58 -33.94
N GLU A 410 -25.30 9.69 -34.72
CA GLU A 410 -26.57 9.01 -34.44
C GLU A 410 -26.40 7.48 -34.46
N PHE A 411 -25.58 6.96 -35.40
CA PHE A 411 -25.25 5.54 -35.45
C PHE A 411 -24.56 5.07 -34.15
N LEU A 412 -23.51 5.78 -33.71
CA LEU A 412 -22.78 5.44 -32.47
C LEU A 412 -23.67 5.53 -31.23
N GLU A 413 -24.55 6.53 -31.14
CA GLU A 413 -25.52 6.64 -30.06
C GLU A 413 -26.46 5.42 -30.02
N ARG A 414 -26.95 4.97 -31.18
CA ARG A 414 -27.81 3.78 -31.27
C ARG A 414 -27.08 2.48 -30.97
N VAL A 415 -25.79 2.37 -31.31
CA VAL A 415 -24.94 1.25 -30.88
C VAL A 415 -24.82 1.24 -29.36
N ASN A 416 -24.53 2.37 -28.73
CA ASN A 416 -24.48 2.47 -27.26
C ASN A 416 -25.83 2.13 -26.61
N ASN A 417 -26.94 2.56 -27.21
CA ASN A 417 -28.29 2.19 -26.76
C ASN A 417 -28.62 0.69 -26.94
N TYR A 418 -27.99 0.00 -27.89
CA TYR A 418 -28.09 -1.45 -27.99
C TYR A 418 -27.39 -2.12 -26.80
N PHE A 419 -26.21 -1.64 -26.42
CA PHE A 419 -25.43 -2.18 -25.31
C PHE A 419 -25.95 -1.76 -23.92
N SER A 420 -26.69 -0.66 -23.80
CA SER A 420 -27.35 -0.28 -22.55
C SER A 420 -28.52 -1.19 -22.17
N LYS A 421 -29.00 -2.04 -23.09
CA LYS A 421 -30.04 -3.05 -22.81
C LYS A 421 -29.56 -4.16 -21.86
N PHE A 422 -28.24 -4.37 -21.78
CA PHE A 422 -27.66 -5.39 -20.91
C PHE A 422 -27.67 -4.90 -19.46
N LYS A 423 -28.04 -5.78 -18.53
CA LYS A 423 -28.16 -5.42 -17.10
C LYS A 423 -26.77 -5.41 -16.44
N GLY A 424 -25.97 -4.41 -16.78
CA GLY A 424 -24.60 -4.23 -16.29
C GLY A 424 -23.57 -5.10 -17.00
N VAL A 425 -22.31 -4.91 -16.59
CA VAL A 425 -21.12 -5.52 -17.24
C VAL A 425 -21.19 -7.04 -17.21
N ARG A 426 -21.67 -7.63 -16.12
CA ARG A 426 -21.83 -9.07 -15.97
C ARG A 426 -22.71 -9.70 -17.03
N ASP A 427 -23.88 -9.12 -17.31
CA ASP A 427 -24.80 -9.65 -18.32
C ASP A 427 -24.21 -9.51 -19.73
N LEU A 428 -23.53 -8.38 -19.98
CA LEU A 428 -22.87 -8.13 -21.25
C LEU A 428 -21.73 -9.12 -21.51
N MET A 429 -20.83 -9.34 -20.54
CA MET A 429 -19.72 -10.28 -20.66
C MET A 429 -20.18 -11.72 -20.84
N LYS A 430 -21.23 -12.14 -20.12
CA LYS A 430 -21.80 -13.50 -20.28
C LYS A 430 -22.39 -13.73 -21.66
N LYS A 431 -23.04 -12.72 -22.25
CA LYS A 431 -23.74 -12.85 -23.53
C LYS A 431 -22.88 -12.50 -24.75
N LYS A 432 -21.87 -11.65 -24.58
CA LYS A 432 -20.99 -11.12 -25.64
C LYS A 432 -19.53 -11.06 -25.19
N PRO A 433 -18.93 -12.18 -24.74
CA PRO A 433 -17.55 -12.18 -24.22
C PRO A 433 -16.49 -11.77 -25.24
N CYS A 434 -16.75 -11.97 -26.53
CA CYS A 434 -15.80 -11.70 -27.62
C CYS A 434 -15.41 -10.22 -27.82
N ILE A 435 -16.14 -9.29 -27.19
CA ILE A 435 -15.81 -7.85 -27.24
C ILE A 435 -14.83 -7.44 -26.15
N PHE A 436 -14.55 -8.31 -25.18
CA PHE A 436 -13.70 -8.01 -24.03
C PHE A 436 -12.27 -8.52 -24.23
N ASN A 437 -11.31 -7.74 -23.73
CA ASN A 437 -9.96 -8.20 -23.42
C ASN A 437 -9.89 -8.48 -21.94
N PHE A 438 -9.14 -9.53 -21.59
CA PHE A 438 -8.83 -9.87 -20.22
C PHE A 438 -7.33 -9.84 -20.03
N ASP A 439 -6.89 -9.06 -19.06
CA ASP A 439 -5.51 -8.98 -18.65
C ASP A 439 -5.39 -9.76 -17.35
N VAL A 440 -4.57 -10.83 -17.38
CA VAL A 440 -4.27 -11.67 -16.23
C VAL A 440 -2.87 -11.29 -15.74
N ILE A 441 -2.80 -10.72 -14.55
CA ILE A 441 -1.54 -10.32 -13.94
C ILE A 441 -1.19 -11.30 -12.83
N ASP A 442 0.09 -11.69 -12.82
CA ASP A 442 0.72 -12.51 -11.80
C ASP A 442 1.87 -11.71 -11.18
N TYR A 443 1.76 -11.39 -9.90
CA TYR A 443 2.71 -10.59 -9.15
C TYR A 443 3.86 -11.50 -8.70
N LYS A 444 5.08 -11.23 -9.19
CA LYS A 444 6.24 -12.07 -8.89
C LYS A 444 7.32 -11.31 -8.15
N TYR A 445 7.60 -11.71 -6.91
CA TYR A 445 8.74 -11.20 -6.14
C TYR A 445 10.06 -11.86 -6.55
N ILE A 446 10.54 -11.50 -7.73
CA ILE A 446 11.68 -12.11 -8.44
C ILE A 446 12.54 -11.05 -9.12
N THR A 447 13.72 -11.40 -9.61
CA THR A 447 14.59 -10.46 -10.34
C THR A 447 14.45 -10.58 -11.86
N GLU A 448 14.82 -9.52 -12.57
CA GLU A 448 14.89 -9.46 -14.03
C GLU A 448 15.77 -10.58 -14.60
N GLU A 449 16.93 -10.83 -13.99
CA GLU A 449 17.89 -11.85 -14.44
C GLU A 449 17.25 -13.24 -14.47
N SER A 450 16.32 -13.51 -13.56
CA SER A 450 15.65 -14.79 -13.46
C SER A 450 14.64 -15.03 -14.60
N CYS A 451 14.07 -13.97 -15.16
CA CYS A 451 13.21 -14.02 -16.34
C CYS A 451 14.02 -14.11 -17.64
N CYS A 452 15.23 -13.54 -17.64
CA CYS A 452 16.14 -13.51 -18.79
C CYS A 452 17.12 -14.69 -18.83
N ALA A 453 17.15 -15.53 -17.78
CA ALA A 453 18.04 -16.68 -17.70
C ALA A 453 17.85 -17.64 -18.89
N LYS A 454 18.96 -18.15 -19.45
CA LYS A 454 18.92 -19.10 -20.58
C LYS A 454 18.19 -20.40 -20.21
N ASN A 455 18.44 -20.89 -19.00
CA ASN A 455 17.76 -22.04 -18.42
C ASN A 455 16.92 -21.51 -17.25
N LEU A 456 15.60 -21.64 -17.36
CA LEU A 456 14.68 -21.26 -16.30
C LEU A 456 14.68 -22.32 -15.20
N SER A 457 14.40 -21.91 -13.97
CA SER A 457 14.15 -22.82 -12.85
C SER A 457 12.83 -23.58 -13.05
N GLU A 458 12.71 -24.75 -12.42
CA GLU A 458 11.46 -25.53 -12.44
C GLU A 458 10.27 -24.73 -11.89
N GLU A 459 10.51 -23.86 -10.91
CA GLU A 459 9.51 -22.93 -10.37
C GLU A 459 9.01 -21.97 -11.44
N ARG A 460 9.92 -21.38 -12.23
CA ARG A 460 9.52 -20.47 -13.32
C ARG A 460 8.78 -21.19 -14.44
N HIS A 461 9.12 -22.45 -14.71
CA HIS A 461 8.33 -23.30 -15.61
C HIS A 461 6.91 -23.54 -15.07
N LEU A 462 6.77 -23.74 -13.77
CA LEU A 462 5.48 -23.90 -13.10
C LEU A 462 4.66 -22.59 -13.16
N ASP A 463 5.29 -21.44 -12.91
CA ASP A 463 4.64 -20.12 -12.97
C ASP A 463 4.06 -19.85 -14.36
N ILE A 464 4.88 -20.02 -15.42
CA ILE A 464 4.44 -19.86 -16.81
C ILE A 464 3.27 -20.81 -17.11
N LYS A 465 3.33 -22.05 -16.63
CA LYS A 465 2.26 -23.02 -16.82
C LYS A 465 0.98 -22.62 -16.09
N LYS A 466 1.07 -22.11 -14.85
CA LYS A 466 -0.09 -21.60 -14.10
C LYS A 466 -0.75 -20.46 -14.86
N GLN A 467 0.05 -19.52 -15.36
CA GLN A 467 -0.43 -18.39 -16.13
C GLN A 467 -1.20 -18.80 -17.38
N LEU A 468 -0.66 -19.74 -18.17
CA LEU A 468 -1.34 -20.28 -19.35
C LEU A 468 -2.64 -21.03 -19.00
N VAL A 469 -2.71 -21.65 -17.81
CA VAL A 469 -3.93 -22.30 -17.33
C VAL A 469 -5.00 -21.27 -16.96
N TYR A 470 -4.61 -20.10 -16.42
CA TYR A 470 -5.55 -19.00 -16.15
C TYR A 470 -6.13 -18.44 -17.44
N GLU A 471 -5.30 -18.21 -18.47
CA GLU A 471 -5.80 -17.80 -19.79
C GLU A 471 -6.74 -18.83 -20.39
N LEU A 472 -6.38 -20.11 -20.33
CA LEU A 472 -7.22 -21.19 -20.85
C LEU A 472 -8.57 -21.23 -20.13
N ALA A 473 -8.58 -21.04 -18.80
CA ALA A 473 -9.82 -20.99 -18.03
C ALA A 473 -10.72 -19.83 -18.51
N LEU A 474 -10.16 -18.64 -18.75
CA LEU A 474 -10.93 -17.51 -19.28
C LEU A 474 -11.45 -17.80 -20.69
N GLN A 475 -10.60 -18.27 -21.60
CA GLN A 475 -10.99 -18.55 -23.00
C GLN A 475 -12.07 -19.63 -23.12
N LEU A 476 -12.07 -20.64 -22.23
CA LEU A 476 -13.08 -21.69 -22.20
C LEU A 476 -14.44 -21.20 -21.67
N ASN A 477 -14.43 -20.28 -20.70
CA ASN A 477 -15.66 -19.74 -20.11
C ASN A 477 -16.21 -18.52 -20.89
N TYR A 478 -15.34 -17.78 -21.58
CA TYR A 478 -15.64 -16.56 -22.33
C TYR A 478 -15.19 -16.71 -23.78
N LEU A 479 -15.92 -17.52 -24.54
CA LEU A 479 -15.55 -17.88 -25.90
C LEU A 479 -15.34 -16.64 -26.80
N GLY A 480 -14.20 -16.61 -27.49
CA GLY A 480 -13.83 -15.53 -28.42
C GLY A 480 -13.25 -14.28 -27.75
N SER A 481 -13.17 -14.22 -26.41
CA SER A 481 -12.45 -13.15 -25.73
C SER A 481 -10.95 -13.25 -25.97
N TRP A 482 -10.27 -12.11 -25.92
CA TRP A 482 -8.81 -12.09 -25.99
C TRP A 482 -8.24 -12.04 -24.58
N THR A 483 -7.16 -12.77 -24.36
CA THR A 483 -6.45 -12.81 -23.08
C THR A 483 -5.02 -12.36 -23.27
N PHE A 484 -4.51 -11.63 -22.31
CA PHE A 484 -3.13 -11.20 -22.21
C PHE A 484 -2.60 -11.58 -20.83
N SER A 485 -1.33 -11.97 -20.78
CA SER A 485 -0.67 -12.38 -19.55
C SER A 485 0.52 -11.50 -19.25
N GLU A 486 0.58 -11.03 -18.02
CA GLU A 486 1.63 -10.16 -17.53
C GLU A 486 2.22 -10.67 -16.22
N PHE A 487 3.55 -10.63 -16.12
CA PHE A 487 4.26 -10.80 -14.86
C PHE A 487 4.75 -9.44 -14.38
N TRP A 488 4.42 -9.07 -13.16
CA TRP A 488 4.88 -7.82 -12.56
C TRP A 488 5.95 -8.09 -11.52
N ILE A 489 7.13 -7.51 -11.71
CA ILE A 489 8.29 -7.71 -10.84
C ILE A 489 8.74 -6.38 -10.21
N PRO A 490 9.25 -6.39 -8.97
CA PRO A 490 9.73 -5.18 -8.31
C PRO A 490 11.00 -4.67 -8.99
N TYR A 491 11.12 -3.35 -9.11
CA TYR A 491 12.34 -2.70 -9.59
C TYR A 491 12.52 -1.31 -8.99
N PHE A 492 13.79 -0.94 -8.76
CA PHE A 492 14.16 0.41 -8.39
C PHE A 492 14.42 1.25 -9.65
N PHE A 493 13.65 2.31 -9.84
CA PHE A 493 13.93 3.32 -10.86
C PHE A 493 14.54 4.56 -10.20
N ASP A 494 15.63 5.08 -10.79
CA ASP A 494 16.22 6.37 -10.39
C ASP A 494 15.33 7.54 -10.84
N ASP A 495 14.57 7.35 -11.92
CA ASP A 495 13.58 8.30 -12.43
C ASP A 495 12.21 8.09 -11.77
N LYS A 496 11.71 9.12 -11.08
CA LYS A 496 10.42 9.11 -10.40
C LYS A 496 9.22 9.15 -11.34
N GLU A 497 9.40 9.60 -12.59
CA GLU A 497 8.31 9.71 -13.57
C GLU A 497 7.97 8.37 -14.24
N LYS A 498 8.84 7.36 -14.09
CA LYS A 498 8.68 6.08 -14.76
C LYS A 498 7.95 5.09 -13.88
N ASP A 499 6.78 4.65 -14.34
CA ASP A 499 5.90 3.75 -13.59
C ASP A 499 6.26 2.29 -13.80
N PHE A 500 6.62 1.96 -15.03
CA PHE A 500 6.99 0.62 -15.42
C PHE A 500 7.91 0.59 -16.65
N GLU A 501 8.55 -0.56 -16.87
CA GLU A 501 9.35 -0.86 -18.05
C GLU A 501 9.12 -2.32 -18.46
N GLU A 502 8.87 -2.57 -19.75
CA GLU A 502 8.88 -3.94 -20.27
C GLU A 502 10.30 -4.50 -20.25
N VAL A 503 10.46 -5.71 -19.70
CA VAL A 503 11.74 -6.41 -19.73
C VAL A 503 12.00 -6.91 -21.15
N THR A 504 13.10 -6.43 -21.74
CA THR A 504 13.55 -6.91 -23.05
C THR A 504 14.48 -8.11 -22.90
N GLY A 505 14.46 -9.02 -23.88
CA GLY A 505 15.37 -10.18 -23.88
C GLY A 505 14.99 -11.31 -22.91
N VAL A 506 13.72 -11.39 -22.50
CA VAL A 506 13.19 -12.50 -21.71
C VAL A 506 13.44 -13.87 -22.37
N ASN A 507 13.47 -14.92 -21.57
CA ASN A 507 13.64 -16.29 -22.06
C ASN A 507 12.61 -16.63 -23.17
N GLN A 508 13.03 -17.42 -24.16
CA GLN A 508 12.20 -17.82 -25.29
C GLN A 508 10.86 -18.45 -24.87
N LEU A 509 10.78 -19.07 -23.69
CA LEU A 509 9.55 -19.64 -23.19
C LEU A 509 8.50 -18.57 -22.89
N PHE A 510 8.87 -17.42 -22.33
CA PHE A 510 7.96 -16.28 -22.14
C PHE A 510 7.45 -15.79 -23.50
N THR A 511 8.35 -15.56 -24.46
CA THR A 511 7.99 -15.10 -25.80
C THR A 511 7.05 -16.08 -26.53
N LYS A 512 7.34 -17.38 -26.46
CA LYS A 512 6.47 -18.42 -27.07
C LYS A 512 5.11 -18.52 -26.39
N SER A 513 5.08 -18.28 -25.08
CA SER A 513 3.86 -18.27 -24.27
C SER A 513 3.10 -16.96 -24.34
N LYS A 514 3.67 -15.92 -25.00
CA LYS A 514 3.12 -14.56 -25.09
C LYS A 514 2.87 -13.91 -23.72
N ILE A 515 3.72 -14.23 -22.73
CA ILE A 515 3.69 -13.60 -21.42
C ILE A 515 4.67 -12.43 -21.45
N THR A 516 4.16 -11.23 -21.16
CA THR A 516 4.97 -10.00 -21.05
C THR A 516 5.44 -9.84 -19.62
N VAL A 517 6.66 -9.35 -19.41
CA VAL A 517 7.21 -9.11 -18.05
C VAL A 517 7.45 -7.63 -17.88
N TYR A 518 6.88 -7.04 -16.83
CA TYR A 518 7.00 -5.62 -16.50
C TYR A 518 7.76 -5.43 -15.19
N LYS A 519 8.80 -4.62 -15.23
CA LYS A 519 9.41 -3.99 -14.06
C LYS A 519 8.50 -2.88 -13.58
N ARG A 520 8.10 -2.91 -12.32
CA ARG A 520 7.21 -1.93 -11.70
C ARG A 520 7.98 -1.09 -10.69
N ASN A 521 7.73 0.22 -10.67
CA ASN A 521 8.46 1.14 -9.80
C ASN A 521 8.04 0.99 -8.33
N PHE A 522 8.88 0.30 -7.58
CA PHE A 522 8.60 -0.03 -6.19
C PHE A 522 8.40 1.22 -5.33
N LEU A 523 9.23 2.27 -5.51
CA LEU A 523 9.12 3.49 -4.71
C LEU A 523 7.82 4.25 -4.99
N LYS A 524 7.34 4.24 -6.24
CA LYS A 524 6.06 4.86 -6.61
C LYS A 524 4.89 4.09 -6.02
N LEU A 525 4.93 2.76 -6.08
CA LEU A 525 3.91 1.91 -5.48
C LEU A 525 3.83 2.09 -3.96
N GLN A 526 4.98 2.22 -3.28
CA GLN A 526 5.00 2.57 -1.85
C GLN A 526 4.35 3.93 -1.60
N GLU A 527 4.67 4.94 -2.40
CA GLU A 527 4.13 6.28 -2.26
C GLU A 527 2.61 6.30 -2.43
N LEU A 528 2.11 5.68 -3.49
CA LEU A 528 0.68 5.51 -3.73
C LEU A 528 -0.01 4.80 -2.56
N TYR A 529 0.53 3.64 -2.17
CA TYR A 529 -0.02 2.85 -1.09
C TYR A 529 -0.01 3.60 0.23
N ILE A 530 0.96 4.47 0.50
CA ILE A 530 0.95 5.32 1.69
C ILE A 530 -0.18 6.37 1.61
N THR A 531 -0.30 7.06 0.47
CA THR A 531 -1.21 8.22 0.29
C THR A 531 -2.70 7.88 0.21
N GLU A 532 -3.10 6.69 -0.24
CA GLU A 532 -4.52 6.35 -0.49
C GLU A 532 -5.46 6.43 0.74
N ASN A 533 -4.96 6.62 1.97
CA ASN A 533 -5.78 6.70 3.19
C ASN A 533 -5.49 7.92 4.09
N GLU A 534 -4.84 8.98 3.58
CA GLU A 534 -4.86 10.32 4.19
C GLU A 534 -6.03 11.14 3.63
#